data_AF-A0A1G5PEM5-F1
#
_entry.id   AF-A0A1G5PEM5-F1
#
_cell.length_a   1.000
_cell.length_b   1.000
_cell.length_c   1.000
_cell.angle_alpha   90.00
_cell.angle_beta   90.00
_cell.angle_gamma   90.00
#
_symmetry.space_group_name_H-M   'P 1'
#
loop_
_entity.id
_entity.type
_entity.pdbx_description
1 polymer ?
#
loop_
_entity_poly.entity_id
_entity_poly.type
_entity_poly.pdbx_seq_one_letter_code
_entity_poly.pdbx_strand_id
1 'polypeptide(L)' 'MPMFRVHYRKDGESRQLDLEHPQASLAPHEAALAVLEQLRADAENSLALPPADAPAAAILRQAEVHGLTDIRVEPLAS' A
#
# COMPACT_ATOMS: atom_id res chain seq x y z
N MET A 1 7.20 -16.42 -5.16
CA MET A 1 6.61 -15.79 -3.97
C MET A 1 5.12 -15.63 -4.20
N PRO A 2 4.24 -15.69 -3.19
CA PRO A 2 2.83 -15.40 -3.39
C PRO A 2 2.66 -13.97 -3.92
N MET A 3 1.72 -13.81 -4.85
CA MET A 3 1.40 -12.54 -5.48
C MET A 3 0.09 -12.03 -4.90
N PHE A 4 0.02 -10.73 -4.62
CA PHE A 4 -1.16 -10.09 -4.07
C PHE A 4 -1.53 -8.90 -4.93
N ARG A 5 -2.83 -8.72 -5.14
CA ARG A 5 -3.40 -7.51 -5.71
C ARG A 5 -3.96 -6.64 -4.60
N VAL A 6 -3.43 -5.44 -4.48
CA VAL A 6 -3.94 -4.42 -3.57
C VAL A 6 -4.88 -3.52 -4.34
N HIS A 7 -6.15 -3.52 -3.95
CA HIS A 7 -7.15 -2.57 -4.44
C HIS A 7 -7.21 -1.40 -3.47
N TYR A 8 -7.18 -0.18 -3.97
CA TYR A 8 -7.26 1.02 -3.15
C TYR A 8 -7.91 2.16 -3.93
N ARG A 9 -8.34 3.21 -3.22
CA ARG A 9 -8.74 4.47 -3.84
C ARG A 9 -7.71 5.53 -3.55
N LYS A 10 -7.26 6.27 -4.57
CA LYS A 10 -6.42 7.45 -4.43
C LYS A 10 -7.21 8.68 -4.83
N ASP A 11 -7.43 9.60 -3.89
CA ASP A 11 -8.20 10.82 -4.14
C ASP A 11 -9.59 10.54 -4.76
N GLY A 12 -10.20 9.40 -4.36
CA GLY A 12 -11.49 8.92 -4.87
C GLY A 12 -11.42 8.06 -6.13
N GLU A 13 -10.27 7.95 -6.80
CA GLU A 13 -10.08 7.13 -7.99
C GLU A 13 -9.68 5.70 -7.62
N SER A 14 -10.42 4.70 -8.12
CA SER A 14 -10.08 3.28 -7.91
C SER A 14 -8.81 2.90 -8.66
N ARG A 15 -7.84 2.35 -7.93
CA ARG A 15 -6.55 1.88 -8.45
C ARG A 15 -6.21 0.51 -7.89
N GLN A 16 -5.25 -0.14 -8.54
CA GLN A 16 -4.74 -1.44 -8.13
C GLN A 16 -3.22 -1.48 -8.21
N LEU A 17 -2.60 -2.25 -7.34
CA LEU A 17 -1.16 -2.51 -7.32
C LEU A 17 -0.94 -4.00 -7.12
N ASP A 18 -0.24 -4.62 -8.06
CA ASP A 18 0.21 -6.01 -7.91
C ASP A 18 1.59 -6.02 -7.26
N LEU A 19 1.75 -6.82 -6.20
CA LEU A 19 3.02 -6.93 -5.49
C LEU A 19 3.31 -8.37 -5.07
N GLU A 20 4.59 -8.72 -5.08
CA GLU A 20 5.09 -10.00 -4.58
C GLU A 20 5.44 -9.84 -3.10
N HIS A 21 4.97 -10.76 -2.26
CA HIS A 21 5.26 -10.73 -0.83
C HIS A 21 5.91 -12.06 -0.39
N PRO A 22 6.91 -12.06 0.51
CA PRO A 22 7.54 -13.30 0.97
C PRO A 22 6.58 -14.20 1.75
N GLN A 23 5.67 -13.59 2.51
CA GLN A 23 4.76 -14.27 3.42
C GLN A 23 3.45 -14.65 2.70
N ALA A 24 2.81 -15.72 3.17
CA ALA A 24 1.53 -16.22 2.64
C ALA A 24 0.33 -15.31 2.93
N SER A 25 0.53 -14.24 3.70
CA SER A 25 -0.47 -13.21 3.99
C SER A 25 0.18 -11.84 3.94
N LEU A 26 -0.60 -10.85 3.53
CA LEU A 26 -0.20 -9.44 3.52
C LEU A 26 -1.23 -8.65 4.33
N ALA A 27 -0.78 -8.01 5.40
CA ALA A 27 -1.67 -7.19 6.23
C ALA A 27 -2.02 -5.87 5.52
N PRO A 28 -3.20 -5.26 5.80
CA PRO A 28 -3.60 -4.02 5.14
C PRO A 28 -2.62 -2.84 5.32
N HIS A 29 -1.91 -2.77 6.45
CA HIS A 29 -0.92 -1.72 6.68
C HIS A 29 0.36 -1.95 5.87
N GLU A 30 0.79 -3.20 5.67
CA GLU A 30 1.91 -3.54 4.79
C GLU A 30 1.56 -3.23 3.33
N ALA A 31 0.32 -3.54 2.92
CA ALA A 31 -0.20 -3.16 1.61
C ALA A 31 -0.24 -1.63 1.42
N ALA A 32 -0.70 -0.90 2.42
CA ALA A 32 -0.71 0.57 2.40
C ALA A 32 0.70 1.16 2.28
N LEU A 33 1.67 0.58 3.00
CA LEU A 33 3.08 0.97 2.93
C LEU A 33 3.63 0.75 1.52
N ALA A 34 3.41 -0.43 0.94
CA ALA A 34 3.87 -0.74 -0.42
C ALA A 34 3.28 0.22 -1.47
N VAL A 35 2.00 0.60 -1.33
CA VAL A 35 1.38 1.61 -2.20
C VAL A 35 2.04 2.97 -2.03
N LEU A 36 2.32 3.41 -0.80
CA LEU A 36 3.03 4.67 -0.54
C LEU A 36 4.45 4.67 -1.13
N GLU A 37 5.17 3.56 -1.00
CA GLU A 37 6.50 3.39 -1.60
C GLU A 37 6.46 3.47 -3.13
N GLN A 38 5.50 2.79 -3.75
CA GLN A 38 5.28 2.86 -5.20
C GLN A 38 4.94 4.28 -5.65
N LEU A 39 4.05 4.97 -4.93
CA LEU A 39 3.70 6.35 -5.24
C LEU A 39 4.88 7.30 -5.05
N ARG A 40 5.78 7.07 -4.08
CA ARG A 40 7.02 7.85 -3.96
C ARG A 40 7.97 7.58 -5.13
N ALA A 41 8.06 6.34 -5.59
CA ALA A 41 8.91 6.00 -6.73
C ALA A 41 8.40 6.65 -8.03
N ASP A 42 7.07 6.75 -8.19
CA ASP A 42 6.42 7.39 -9.35
C ASP A 42 6.41 8.93 -9.26
N ALA A 43 6.14 9.48 -8.07
CA ALA A 43 6.13 10.91 -7.83
C ALA A 43 7.54 11.38 -7.44
N GLU A 44 8.27 11.99 -8.38
CA GLU A 44 9.64 12.55 -8.27
C GLU A 44 10.05 13.04 -6.84
N ASN A 45 10.33 12.09 -5.93
CA ASN A 45 10.83 12.21 -4.56
C ASN A 45 10.09 13.13 -3.55
N SER A 46 8.87 13.61 -3.81
CA SER A 46 8.19 14.54 -2.88
C SER A 46 7.32 13.87 -1.80
N LEU A 47 7.12 12.56 -1.88
CA LEU A 47 6.22 11.84 -0.96
C LEU A 47 6.99 11.39 0.30
N ALA A 48 6.60 11.93 1.45
CA ALA A 48 7.14 11.51 2.73
C ALA A 48 6.64 10.10 3.06
N LEU A 49 7.55 9.16 3.34
CA LEU A 49 7.18 7.83 3.81
C LEU A 49 7.11 7.76 5.33
N PRO A 50 6.27 6.88 5.89
CA PRO A 50 6.37 6.55 7.31
C PRO A 50 7.71 5.84 7.55
N PRO A 51 8.26 5.93 8.77
CA PRO A 51 9.46 5.18 9.13
C PRO A 51 9.18 3.67 9.06
N ALA A 52 10.20 2.86 8.78
CA ALA A 52 10.05 1.42 8.56
C ALA A 52 9.53 0.65 9.79
N ASP A 53 9.71 1.21 10.98
CA ASP A 53 9.22 0.71 12.27
C ASP A 53 7.93 1.41 12.73
N ALA A 54 7.29 2.19 11.85
CA ALA A 54 6.03 2.84 12.16
C ALA A 54 4.97 1.80 12.58
N PRO A 55 4.20 2.06 13.65
CA PRO A 55 3.10 1.18 14.01
C PRO A 55 2.05 1.18 12.88
N ALA A 56 1.35 0.05 12.71
CA ALA A 56 0.34 -0.14 11.67
C ALA A 56 -0.67 1.03 11.57
N ALA A 57 -1.11 1.56 12.71
CA ALA A 57 -2.03 2.70 12.74
C ALA A 57 -1.44 3.99 12.16
N ALA A 58 -0.14 4.25 12.36
CA ALA A 58 0.53 5.42 11.79
C ALA A 58 0.68 5.30 10.28
N ILE A 59 1.02 4.11 9.78
CA ILE A 59 1.10 3.83 8.34
C ILE A 59 -0.25 4.10 7.66
N LEU A 60 -1.34 3.56 8.23
CA LEU A 60 -2.68 3.76 7.69
C LEU A 60 -3.11 5.24 7.73
N ARG A 61 -2.83 5.96 8.83
CA ARG A 61 -3.10 7.40 8.90
C ARG A 61 -2.34 8.20 7.86
N GLN A 62 -1.08 7.83 7.59
CA GLN A 62 -0.29 8.49 6.56
C GLN A 62 -0.84 8.19 5.16
N ALA A 63 -1.28 6.95 4.93
CA ALA A 63 -1.97 6.58 3.70
C ALA A 63 -3.21 7.46 3.46
N GLU A 64 -4.03 7.67 4.49
CA GLU A 64 -5.20 8.57 4.42
C GLU A 64 -4.83 10.03 4.09
N VAL A 65 -3.74 10.56 4.67
CA VAL A 65 -3.24 11.92 4.37
C VAL A 65 -2.85 12.06 2.90
N HIS A 66 -2.38 11.00 2.27
CA HIS A 66 -2.06 10.95 0.84
C HIS A 66 -3.25 10.54 -0.06
N GLY A 67 -4.47 10.57 0.49
CA GLY A 67 -5.70 10.27 -0.24
C GLY A 67 -5.95 8.78 -0.46
N LEU A 68 -5.18 7.89 0.17
CA LEU A 68 -5.35 6.44 0.07
C LEU A 68 -6.43 5.95 1.03
N THR A 69 -7.47 5.35 0.47
CA THR A 69 -8.62 4.83 1.22
C THR A 69 -9.09 3.49 0.64
N ASP A 70 -9.98 2.79 1.37
CA ASP A 70 -10.58 1.51 0.93
C ASP A 70 -9.55 0.46 0.49
N ILE A 71 -8.47 0.33 1.27
CA ILE A 71 -7.37 -0.59 0.98
C ILE A 71 -7.83 -2.03 1.25
N ARG A 72 -7.79 -2.87 0.21
CA ARG A 72 -8.14 -4.29 0.26
C ARG A 72 -7.06 -5.10 -0.40
N VAL A 73 -6.78 -6.27 0.18
CA VAL A 73 -5.78 -7.19 -0.31
C VAL A 73 -6.45 -8.45 -0.82
N GLU A 74 -6.13 -8.84 -2.05
CA GLU A 74 -6.60 -10.05 -2.68
C GLU A 74 -5.39 -10.94 -3.05
N PRO A 75 -5.32 -12.18 -2.54
CA PRO A 75 -4.31 -13.12 -3.00
C PRO A 75 -4.58 -13.51 -4.45
N LEU A 76 -3.58 -13.32 -5.32
CA LEU A 76 -3.62 -13.83 -6.68
C LEU A 76 -3.18 -15.29 -6.63
N ALA A 77 -4.15 -16.19 -6.47
CA ALA A 77 -3.91 -17.61 -6.66
C ALA A 77 -3.63 -17.86 -8.16
N SER A 78 -2.43 -18.34 -8.48
CA SER A 78 -2.17 -19.00 -9.78
C SER A 78 -2.89 -20.33 -9.86
#